data_AF-A0A1T4VFY4-F1
#
_entry.id   AF-A0A1T4VFY4-F1
#
_cell.length_a   1.000
_cell.length_b   1.000
_cell.length_c   1.000
_cell.angle_alpha   90.00
_cell.angle_beta   90.00
_cell.angle_gamma   90.00
#
_symmetry.space_group_name_H-M   'P 1'
#
loop_
_entity.id
_entity.type
_entity.pdbx_description
1 polymer ?
#
loop_
_entity_poly.entity_id
_entity_poly.type
_entity_poly.pdbx_seq_one_letter_code
_entity_poly.pdbx_strand_id
1 'polypeptide(L)'
;MEIDEIFLMCEEVACCAIDGCTSKTYNKLSILMDKVVSVIPLLDDSFPFVFKPVLSSLVSFQANNDLNGIADCVNFELPSLIEEHKRK
;
A
#
# COMPACT_ATOMS: atom_id res chain seq x y z
N MET A 1 -0.92 9.72 13.58
CA MET A 1 -1.74 8.61 14.11
C MET A 1 -2.30 7.76 12.97
N GLU A 2 -3.09 8.31 12.05
CA GLU A 2 -3.66 7.49 10.94
C GLU A 2 -2.64 7.08 9.87
N ILE A 3 -1.66 7.94 9.57
CA ILE A 3 -0.56 7.61 8.63
C ILE A 3 0.41 6.58 9.23
N ASP A 4 0.71 6.69 10.53
CA ASP A 4 1.59 5.74 11.21
C ASP A 4 0.96 4.33 11.25
N GLU A 5 -0.37 4.25 11.36
CA GLU A 5 -1.13 3.01 11.24
C GLU A 5 -0.99 2.39 9.83
N ILE A 6 -1.01 3.21 8.77
CA ILE A 6 -0.80 2.73 7.40
C ILE A 6 0.59 2.13 7.24
N PHE A 7 1.63 2.73 7.82
CA PHE A 7 2.99 2.17 7.75
C PHE A 7 3.10 0.81 8.44
N LEU A 8 2.44 0.63 9.59
CA LEU A 8 2.37 -0.67 10.25
C LEU A 8 1.61 -1.69 9.39
N MET A 9 0.50 -1.29 8.79
CA MET A 9 -0.28 -2.16 7.89
C MET A 9 0.51 -2.56 6.64
N CYS A 10 1.33 -1.67 6.09
CA CYS A 10 2.24 -1.96 5.00
C CYS A 10 3.20 -3.11 5.36
N GLU A 11 3.85 -3.02 6.53
CA GLU A 11 4.76 -4.06 7.03
C GLU A 11 4.02 -5.40 7.22
N GLU A 12 2.80 -5.37 7.76
CA GLU A 12 2.00 -6.58 7.95
C GLU A 12 1.60 -7.26 6.63
N VAL A 13 1.22 -6.47 5.62
CA VAL A 13 0.89 -6.99 4.28
C VAL A 13 2.12 -7.61 3.64
N ALA A 14 3.27 -6.93 3.72
CA ALA A 14 4.53 -7.41 3.18
C ALA A 14 4.96 -8.73 3.83
N CYS A 15 4.89 -8.83 5.17
CA CYS A 15 5.18 -10.07 5.89
C CYS A 15 4.27 -11.22 5.42
N CYS A 16 2.95 -10.97 5.29
CA CYS A 16 2.02 -12.01 4.82
C CYS A 16 2.30 -12.48 3.39
N ALA A 17 2.76 -11.56 2.54
CA ALA A 17 3.12 -11.85 1.17
C ALA A 17 4.40 -12.70 1.09
N ILE A 18 5.42 -12.35 1.90
CA ILE A 18 6.68 -13.11 2.04
C ILE A 18 6.41 -14.52 2.59
N ASP A 19 5.48 -14.66 3.53
CA ASP A 19 5.04 -15.95 4.07
C ASP A 19 4.31 -16.83 3.04
N GLY A 20 4.02 -16.31 1.83
CA GLY A 20 3.35 -17.03 0.76
C GLY A 20 1.85 -17.20 0.95
N CYS A 21 1.24 -16.48 1.90
CA CYS A 21 -0.18 -16.65 2.23
C CYS A 21 -1.08 -15.74 1.39
N THR A 22 -1.43 -16.18 0.18
CA THR A 22 -2.20 -15.40 -0.81
C THR A 22 -3.52 -14.83 -0.25
N SER A 23 -4.37 -15.67 0.35
CA SER A 23 -5.68 -15.22 0.85
C SER A 23 -5.56 -14.18 1.96
N LYS A 24 -4.59 -14.33 2.86
CA LYS A 24 -4.36 -13.39 3.96
C LYS A 24 -3.76 -12.09 3.43
N THR A 25 -2.83 -12.20 2.49
CA THR A 25 -2.21 -11.05 1.81
C THR A 25 -3.26 -10.18 1.13
N TYR A 26 -4.14 -10.77 0.31
CA TYR A 26 -5.15 -9.98 -0.42
C TYR A 26 -6.20 -9.36 0.48
N ASN A 27 -6.61 -10.05 1.55
CA ASN A 27 -7.52 -9.48 2.53
C ASN A 27 -6.89 -8.23 3.18
N LYS A 28 -5.66 -8.37 3.70
CA LYS A 28 -4.95 -7.24 4.32
C LYS A 28 -4.64 -6.13 3.33
N LEU A 29 -4.28 -6.47 2.08
CA LEU A 29 -4.04 -5.49 1.01
C LEU A 29 -5.29 -4.66 0.73
N SER A 30 -6.47 -5.28 0.67
CA SER A 30 -7.74 -4.56 0.51
C SER A 30 -7.97 -3.56 1.64
N ILE A 31 -7.79 -3.98 2.89
CA ILE A 31 -7.96 -3.11 4.07
C ILE A 31 -6.93 -1.96 4.04
N LEU A 32 -5.68 -2.26 3.67
CA LEU A 32 -4.63 -1.25 3.51
C LEU A 32 -5.03 -0.20 2.46
N MET A 33 -5.53 -0.61 1.29
CA MET A 33 -5.95 0.32 0.24
C MET A 33 -7.12 1.19 0.69
N ASP A 34 -8.11 0.64 1.38
CA ASP A 34 -9.22 1.41 1.94
C ASP A 34 -8.71 2.49 2.92
N LYS A 35 -7.72 2.13 3.74
CA LYS A 35 -7.10 3.06 4.69
C LYS A 35 -6.30 4.15 3.97
N VAL A 36 -5.52 3.81 2.94
CA VAL A 36 -4.79 4.79 2.12
C VAL A 36 -5.74 5.78 1.46
N VAL A 37 -6.84 5.31 0.88
CA VAL A 37 -7.86 6.17 0.28
C VAL A 37 -8.47 7.12 1.32
N SER A 38 -8.72 6.63 2.54
CA SER A 38 -9.31 7.43 3.62
C SER A 38 -8.44 8.62 4.05
N VAL A 39 -7.11 8.52 3.93
CA VAL A 39 -6.18 9.58 4.33
C VAL A 39 -5.78 10.51 3.19
N ILE A 40 -6.23 10.27 1.94
CA ILE A 40 -5.95 11.16 0.80
C ILE A 40 -6.24 12.64 1.11
N PRO A 41 -7.34 13.02 1.80
CA PRO A 41 -7.61 14.43 2.14
C PRO A 41 -6.56 15.08 3.06
N LEU A 42 -5.73 14.28 3.74
CA LEU A 42 -4.65 14.72 4.63
C LEU A 42 -3.31 14.87 3.88
N LEU A 43 -3.23 14.39 2.65
CA LEU A 43 -2.04 14.43 1.79
C LEU A 43 -2.16 15.60 0.81
N ASP A 44 -1.05 16.03 0.20
CA ASP A 44 -1.10 17.11 -0.78
C ASP A 44 -1.96 16.76 -2.02
N ASP A 45 -2.38 17.78 -2.75
CA ASP A 45 -3.33 17.65 -3.87
C ASP A 45 -2.77 16.84 -5.05
N SER A 46 -1.46 16.60 -5.10
CA SER A 46 -0.81 15.82 -6.15
C SER A 46 -0.85 14.31 -5.88
N PHE A 47 -1.05 13.91 -4.61
CA PHE A 47 -1.02 12.51 -4.19
C PHE A 47 -1.90 11.57 -5.04
N PRO A 48 -3.18 11.88 -5.36
CA PRO A 48 -4.01 10.97 -6.17
C PRO A 48 -3.42 10.65 -7.56
N PHE A 49 -2.67 11.59 -8.13
CA PHE A 49 -2.06 11.42 -9.45
C PHE A 49 -0.82 10.53 -9.40
N VAL A 50 0.00 10.69 -8.36
CA VAL A 50 1.22 9.90 -8.14
C VAL A 50 0.95 8.54 -7.49
N PHE A 51 -0.19 8.37 -6.81
CA PHE A 51 -0.64 7.09 -6.27
C PHE A 51 -1.19 6.14 -7.36
N LYS A 52 -1.76 6.68 -8.44
CA LYS A 52 -2.38 5.88 -9.50
C LYS A 52 -1.44 4.84 -10.13
N PRO A 53 -0.16 5.14 -10.45
CA PRO A 53 0.80 4.13 -10.89
C PRO A 53 1.00 3.00 -9.87
N VAL A 54 1.17 3.32 -8.58
CA VAL A 54 1.34 2.34 -7.49
C VAL A 54 0.12 1.42 -7.41
N LEU A 55 -1.09 1.99 -7.43
CA LEU A 55 -2.33 1.21 -7.45
C LEU A 55 -2.41 0.28 -8.68
N SER A 56 -1.98 0.75 -9.84
CA SER A 56 -1.98 -0.05 -11.08
C SER A 56 -1.00 -1.23 -10.98
N SER A 57 0.19 -1.02 -10.40
CA SER A 57 1.15 -2.08 -10.12
C SER A 57 0.58 -3.12 -9.16
N LEU A 58 -0.02 -2.69 -8.04
CA LEU A 58 -0.63 -3.59 -7.06
C LEU A 58 -1.73 -4.47 -7.66
N VAL A 59 -2.60 -3.90 -8.50
CA VAL A 59 -3.64 -4.66 -9.21
C VAL A 59 -3.01 -5.71 -10.15
N SER A 60 -1.95 -5.34 -10.86
CA SER A 60 -1.22 -6.26 -11.73
C SER A 60 -0.58 -7.40 -10.94
N PHE A 61 0.08 -7.10 -9.82
CA PHE A 61 0.70 -8.13 -8.98
C PHE A 61 -0.35 -9.09 -8.40
N GLN A 62 -1.48 -8.57 -7.92
CA GLN A 62 -2.59 -9.38 -7.43
C GLN A 62 -3.16 -10.31 -8.53
N ALA A 63 -3.37 -9.80 -9.75
CA ALA A 63 -3.87 -10.60 -10.86
C ALA A 63 -2.93 -11.75 -11.25
N ASN A 64 -1.62 -11.58 -11.06
CA ASN A 64 -0.60 -12.57 -11.38
C ASN A 64 -0.20 -13.46 -10.19
N ASN A 65 -0.81 -13.28 -9.01
CA ASN A 65 -0.34 -13.88 -7.76
C ASN A 65 1.13 -13.62 -7.43
N ASP A 66 1.62 -12.44 -7.83
CA ASP A 66 2.98 -12.01 -7.53
C ASP A 66 3.06 -11.43 -6.12
N LEU A 67 3.24 -12.33 -5.15
CA LEU A 67 3.36 -11.94 -3.74
C LEU A 67 4.65 -11.14 -3.47
N ASN A 68 5.73 -11.39 -4.21
CA ASN A 68 6.97 -10.63 -4.04
C ASN A 68 6.80 -9.19 -4.54
N GLY A 69 6.17 -9.01 -5.70
CA GLY A 69 5.83 -7.68 -6.21
C GLY A 69 4.91 -6.90 -5.26
N ILE A 70 3.93 -7.58 -4.64
CA ILE A 70 3.11 -6.97 -3.58
C ILE A 70 3.97 -6.57 -2.39
N ALA A 71 4.83 -7.46 -1.89
CA ALA A 71 5.68 -7.19 -0.73
C ALA A 71 6.58 -5.99 -0.97
N ASP A 72 7.27 -5.93 -2.12
CA ASP A 72 8.18 -4.83 -2.44
C ASP A 72 7.42 -3.50 -2.57
N CYS A 73 6.28 -3.52 -3.28
CA CYS A 73 5.49 -2.32 -3.51
C CYS A 73 4.90 -1.75 -2.21
N VAL A 74 4.34 -2.61 -1.35
CA VAL A 74 3.73 -2.16 -0.08
C VAL A 74 4.75 -1.84 1.00
N ASN A 75 5.94 -2.45 1.00
CA ASN A 75 6.94 -2.22 2.03
C ASN A 75 7.85 -1.01 1.73
N PHE A 76 8.03 -0.67 0.46
CA PHE A 76 8.96 0.40 0.05
C PHE A 76 8.27 1.53 -0.71
N GLU A 77 7.63 1.23 -1.85
CA GLU A 77 7.10 2.28 -2.74
C GLU A 77 5.97 3.07 -2.10
N LEU A 78 4.98 2.38 -1.54
CA LEU A 78 3.80 3.02 -0.95
C LEU A 78 4.12 3.86 0.31
N PRO A 79 4.88 3.36 1.31
CA PRO A 79 5.27 4.16 2.47
C PRO A 79 6.08 5.40 2.09
N SER A 80 7.06 5.25 1.18
CA SER A 80 7.86 6.39 0.71
C SER A 80 6.97 7.45 0.05
N LEU A 81 6.03 7.04 -0.80
CA LEU A 81 5.12 7.97 -1.46
C LEU A 81 4.26 8.75 -0.46
N ILE A 82 3.70 8.07 0.54
CA ILE A 82 2.84 8.69 1.56
C ILE A 82 3.64 9.67 2.41
N GLU A 83 4.87 9.30 2.82
CA GLU A 83 5.72 10.17 3.64
C GLU A 83 6.15 11.44 2.88
N GLU A 84 6.47 11.32 1.58
CA GLU A 84 6.84 12.47 0.74
C GLU A 84 5.71 13.49 0.56
N HIS A 85 4.45 13.03 0.53
CA HIS A 85 3.27 13.85 0.23
C HIS A 85 2.46 14.21 1.49
N LYS A 86 2.99 13.89 2.66
CA LYS A 86 2.39 14.23 3.95
C LYS A 86 2.45 15.75 4.13
N ARG A 87 1.28 16.39 4.27
CA ARG A 87 1.21 17.82 4.58
C ARG A 87 1.85 18.07 5.95
N LYS A 88 2.78 19.03 6.02
CA LYS A 88 3.42 19.49 7.26
C LYS A 88 2.52 20.47 8.01
#